data_AF-A0A1F7W777-F1
#
_entry.id   AF-A0A1F7W777-F1
#
_cell.length_a   1.000
_cell.length_b   1.000
_cell.length_c   1.000
_cell.angle_alpha   90.00
_cell.angle_beta   90.00
_cell.angle_gamma   90.00
#
_symmetry.space_group_name_H-M   'P 1'
#
loop_
_entity.id
_entity.type
_entity.pdbx_description
1 polymer ?
#
loop_
_entity_poly.entity_id
_entity_poly.type
_entity_poly.pdbx_seq_one_letter_code
_entity_poly.pdbx_strand_id
1 'polypeptide(L)'
;MPRDVNPFFQAAADFVLAHQDIPLETAFLDEWNGLPESKTVRIIYAGPYTSDCGSRCDSCPLYRRVGTDAPGAPEATFATTLCEAQERHRALLGSDTQRFLNCKTRTQYQEAFVRFMTEMCRTREEMDAELLWVSGMRLLLYPGCATPESLLEREREIKFEIVAETLRRLDECGDDERSQWIKETRSRLFFPSE
;
A
#
# COMPACT_ATOMS: atom_id res chain seq x y z
N MET A 1 14.60 5.96 2.91
CA MET A 1 14.11 6.31 1.56
C MET A 1 13.31 5.12 1.03
N PRO A 2 12.16 5.38 0.41
CA PRO A 2 11.43 4.40 -0.38
C PRO A 2 12.37 3.72 -1.38
N ARG A 3 12.33 2.39 -1.49
CA ARG A 3 12.95 1.68 -2.61
C ARG A 3 12.00 1.64 -3.78
N ASP A 4 12.60 1.57 -4.95
CA ASP A 4 11.88 1.29 -6.17
C ASP A 4 11.37 -0.16 -6.15
N VAL A 5 10.05 -0.34 -6.25
CA VAL A 5 9.43 -1.67 -6.34
C VAL A 5 9.45 -2.23 -7.77
N ASN A 6 9.77 -1.42 -8.78
CA ASN A 6 9.80 -1.84 -10.19
C ASN A 6 10.65 -3.08 -10.47
N PRO A 7 11.82 -3.31 -9.83
CA PRO A 7 12.59 -4.53 -10.02
C PRO A 7 11.82 -5.82 -9.71
N PHE A 8 10.76 -5.74 -8.90
CA PHE A 8 9.92 -6.87 -8.50
C PHE A 8 8.57 -6.92 -9.24
N PHE A 9 8.27 -5.94 -10.08
CA PHE A 9 6.95 -5.80 -10.72
C PHE A 9 6.57 -7.02 -11.55
N GLN A 10 7.46 -7.47 -12.45
CA GLN A 10 7.16 -8.63 -13.31
C GLN A 10 6.91 -9.89 -12.49
N ALA A 11 7.78 -10.18 -11.52
CA ALA A 11 7.65 -11.35 -10.66
C ALA A 11 6.35 -11.31 -9.83
N ALA A 12 5.95 -10.14 -9.35
CA ALA A 12 4.70 -9.96 -8.62
C ALA A 12 3.47 -10.09 -9.52
N ALA A 13 3.50 -9.55 -10.74
CA ALA A 13 2.43 -9.70 -11.72
C ALA A 13 2.23 -11.17 -12.11
N ASP A 14 3.33 -11.88 -12.43
CA ASP A 14 3.31 -13.31 -12.74
C ASP A 14 2.74 -14.13 -11.57
N PHE A 15 3.11 -13.77 -10.34
CA PHE A 15 2.56 -14.41 -9.14
C PHE A 15 1.04 -14.22 -9.03
N VAL A 16 0.53 -12.99 -9.20
CA VAL A 16 -0.92 -12.73 -9.14
C VAL A 16 -1.66 -13.46 -10.25
N LEU A 17 -1.10 -13.51 -11.47
CA LEU A 17 -1.67 -14.25 -12.59
C LEU A 17 -1.70 -15.77 -12.37
N ALA A 18 -0.70 -16.32 -11.68
CA ALA A 18 -0.66 -17.75 -11.35
C ALA A 18 -1.67 -18.14 -10.26
N HIS A 19 -2.20 -17.18 -9.51
CA HIS A 19 -3.10 -17.39 -8.36
C HIS A 19 -4.48 -16.75 -8.56
N GLN A 20 -5.02 -16.82 -9.79
CA GLN A 20 -6.37 -16.34 -10.10
C GLN A 20 -7.49 -17.11 -9.37
N ASP A 21 -7.18 -18.24 -8.74
CA ASP A 21 -8.10 -18.97 -7.88
C ASP A 21 -8.37 -18.26 -6.53
N ILE A 22 -7.53 -17.29 -6.17
CA ILE A 22 -7.75 -16.42 -5.02
C ILE A 22 -8.69 -15.28 -5.44
N PRO A 23 -9.83 -15.08 -4.76
CA PRO A 23 -10.81 -14.06 -5.15
C PRO A 23 -10.33 -12.65 -4.72
N LEU A 24 -9.35 -12.14 -5.45
CA LEU A 24 -8.81 -10.79 -5.29
C LEU A 24 -9.64 -9.78 -6.07
N GLU A 25 -9.96 -8.65 -5.43
CA GLU A 25 -10.50 -7.49 -6.11
C GLU A 25 -9.37 -6.60 -6.62
N THR A 26 -8.34 -6.37 -5.80
CA THR A 26 -7.23 -5.48 -6.16
C THR A 26 -5.94 -6.03 -5.56
N ALA A 27 -4.82 -5.84 -6.26
CA ALA A 27 -3.50 -6.17 -5.73
C ALA A 27 -2.52 -5.02 -5.99
N PHE A 28 -1.76 -4.66 -4.96
CA PHE A 28 -0.70 -3.65 -5.04
C PHE A 28 0.64 -4.30 -4.75
N LEU A 29 1.69 -3.82 -5.41
CA LEU A 29 3.07 -4.05 -5.03
C LEU A 29 3.57 -2.83 -4.29
N ASP A 30 3.96 -3.04 -3.03
CA ASP A 30 4.31 -1.96 -2.15
C ASP A 30 5.36 -2.42 -1.13
N GLU A 31 6.17 -1.49 -0.65
CA GLU A 31 7.07 -1.72 0.48
C GLU A 31 6.68 -0.94 1.73
N TRP A 32 5.65 -0.10 1.64
CA TRP A 32 5.16 0.68 2.76
C TRP A 32 4.74 -0.22 3.92
N ASN A 33 5.17 0.17 5.10
CA ASN A 33 4.88 -0.48 6.37
C ASN A 33 4.64 0.56 7.49
N GLY A 34 4.62 1.85 7.13
CA GLY A 34 4.54 2.98 8.06
C GLY A 34 5.74 3.13 9.00
N LEU A 35 6.88 2.45 8.76
CA LEU A 35 8.03 2.39 9.67
C LEU A 35 9.41 2.31 8.98
N PRO A 36 10.47 2.89 9.55
CA PRO A 36 11.80 2.90 8.91
C PRO A 36 12.52 1.55 8.80
N GLU A 37 12.08 0.54 9.55
CA GLU A 37 12.88 -0.66 9.86
C GLU A 37 12.68 -1.83 8.88
N SER A 38 11.48 -1.97 8.28
CA SER A 38 11.24 -3.08 7.34
C SER A 38 11.46 -2.63 5.89
N LYS A 39 12.15 -3.48 5.13
CA LYS A 39 12.58 -3.20 3.75
C LYS A 39 12.08 -4.27 2.77
N THR A 40 10.92 -4.83 3.07
CA THR A 40 10.32 -5.94 2.35
C THR A 40 9.28 -5.41 1.36
N VAL A 41 9.52 -5.64 0.08
CA VAL A 41 8.52 -5.41 -0.96
C VAL A 41 7.53 -6.56 -0.91
N ARG A 42 6.24 -6.26 -0.88
CA ARG A 42 5.18 -7.25 -0.66
C ARG A 42 3.98 -6.97 -1.55
N ILE A 43 3.20 -8.02 -1.79
CA ILE A 43 1.88 -7.86 -2.41
C ILE A 43 0.87 -7.53 -1.32
N ILE A 44 0.15 -6.43 -1.49
CA ILE A 44 -1.06 -6.11 -0.71
C ILE A 44 -2.25 -6.70 -1.45
N TYR A 45 -2.93 -7.63 -0.81
CA TYR A 45 -4.10 -8.32 -1.32
C TYR A 45 -5.37 -7.66 -0.78
N ALA A 46 -6.14 -7.05 -1.67
CA ALA A 46 -7.47 -6.56 -1.38
C ALA A 46 -8.52 -7.49 -1.97
N GLY A 47 -9.35 -8.05 -1.09
CA GLY A 47 -10.48 -8.88 -1.47
C GLY A 47 -11.50 -8.96 -0.33
N PRO A 48 -12.70 -9.51 -0.58
CA PRO A 48 -13.81 -9.46 0.38
C PRO A 48 -13.48 -10.10 1.75
N TYR A 49 -12.59 -11.09 1.76
CA TYR A 49 -12.21 -11.83 2.97
C TYR A 49 -11.07 -11.17 3.76
N THR A 50 -10.44 -10.11 3.24
CA THR A 50 -9.30 -9.48 3.93
C THR A 50 -9.73 -8.47 5.00
N SER A 51 -10.98 -8.01 4.98
CA SER A 51 -11.56 -7.16 6.04
C SER A 51 -11.67 -7.87 7.40
N ASP A 52 -11.95 -9.19 7.37
CA ASP A 52 -12.24 -10.00 8.56
C ASP A 52 -11.04 -10.85 9.00
N CYS A 53 -9.82 -10.42 8.67
CA CYS A 53 -8.56 -11.15 8.85
C CYS A 53 -8.13 -11.31 10.33
N GLY A 54 -9.02 -11.81 11.19
CA GLY A 54 -8.85 -11.88 12.65
C GLY A 54 -9.29 -13.17 13.34
N SER A 55 -10.00 -14.13 12.70
CA SER A 55 -10.52 -15.30 13.44
C SER A 55 -10.28 -16.70 12.84
N ARG A 56 -10.08 -16.87 11.52
CA ARG A 56 -9.87 -18.20 10.91
C ARG A 56 -8.94 -18.18 9.68
N CYS A 57 -7.67 -17.88 9.88
CA CYS A 57 -6.66 -17.94 8.81
C CYS A 57 -6.56 -19.32 8.17
N ASP A 58 -6.80 -20.40 8.94
CA ASP A 58 -6.75 -21.78 8.45
C ASP A 58 -7.78 -22.10 7.36
N SER A 59 -8.84 -21.28 7.23
CA SER A 59 -9.83 -21.36 6.14
C SER A 59 -9.66 -20.28 5.07
N CYS A 60 -8.73 -19.35 5.25
CA CYS A 60 -8.50 -18.26 4.30
C CYS A 60 -7.81 -18.80 3.03
N PRO A 61 -8.40 -18.60 1.83
CA PRO A 61 -7.82 -19.11 0.59
C PRO A 61 -6.42 -18.53 0.33
N LEU A 62 -6.23 -17.24 0.64
CA LEU A 62 -4.93 -16.58 0.53
C LEU A 62 -3.89 -17.22 1.45
N TYR A 63 -4.21 -17.39 2.74
CA TYR A 63 -3.30 -17.99 3.72
C TYR A 63 -2.86 -19.40 3.32
N ARG A 64 -3.80 -20.24 2.86
CA ARG A 64 -3.52 -21.61 2.41
C ARG A 64 -2.60 -21.66 1.19
N ARG A 65 -2.63 -20.64 0.34
CA ARG A 65 -1.83 -20.59 -0.89
C ARG A 65 -0.43 -20.06 -0.65
N VAL A 66 -0.33 -18.95 0.08
CA VAL A 66 0.93 -18.20 0.17
C VAL A 66 1.66 -18.40 1.49
N GLY A 67 1.00 -18.93 2.53
CA GLY A 67 1.59 -19.14 3.85
C GLY A 67 1.98 -17.84 4.55
N THR A 68 2.92 -17.93 5.49
CA THR A 68 3.46 -16.79 6.26
C THR A 68 4.98 -16.75 6.19
N ASP A 69 5.56 -15.59 6.48
CA ASP A 69 7.00 -15.43 6.57
C ASP A 69 7.61 -16.44 7.55
N ALA A 70 8.77 -17.01 7.18
CA ALA A 70 9.58 -17.79 8.10
C ALA A 70 10.30 -16.84 9.08
N PRO A 71 10.46 -17.22 10.37
CA PRO A 71 11.22 -16.40 11.32
C PRO A 71 12.65 -16.16 10.81
N GLY A 72 13.06 -14.89 10.68
CA GLY A 72 14.43 -14.50 10.31
C GLY A 72 14.71 -14.33 8.81
N ALA A 73 13.69 -14.14 7.98
CA ALA A 73 13.89 -13.83 6.55
C ALA A 73 14.69 -12.52 6.34
N PRO A 74 15.64 -12.48 5.38
CA PRO A 74 16.54 -11.33 5.20
C PRO A 74 15.85 -10.05 4.72
N GLU A 75 16.34 -8.90 5.23
CA GLU A 75 15.79 -7.53 5.12
C GLU A 75 15.88 -6.87 3.72
N ALA A 76 15.72 -7.59 2.61
CA ALA A 76 15.63 -6.95 1.29
C ALA A 76 15.01 -7.85 0.22
N THR A 77 13.98 -8.61 0.57
CA THR A 77 13.39 -9.61 -0.32
C THR A 77 11.99 -9.20 -0.76
N PHE A 78 11.65 -9.56 -2.00
CA PHE A 78 10.26 -9.61 -2.42
C PHE A 78 9.61 -10.79 -1.70
N ALA A 79 8.61 -10.51 -0.88
CA ALA A 79 7.85 -11.51 -0.14
C ALA A 79 6.48 -11.70 -0.76
N THR A 80 6.22 -12.93 -1.20
CA THR A 80 4.88 -13.39 -1.62
C THR A 80 4.08 -13.96 -0.45
N THR A 81 4.74 -14.24 0.68
CA THR A 81 4.17 -14.72 1.93
C THR A 81 3.47 -13.61 2.71
N LEU A 82 2.60 -14.00 3.65
CA LEU A 82 1.93 -13.06 4.54
C LEU A 82 2.85 -12.64 5.70
N CYS A 83 2.98 -11.33 5.87
CA CYS A 83 3.78 -10.69 6.91
C CYS A 83 2.88 -10.34 8.12
N GLU A 84 3.22 -10.85 9.31
CA GLU A 84 2.44 -10.58 10.51
C GLU A 84 2.48 -9.10 10.91
N ALA A 85 1.31 -8.54 11.18
CA ALA A 85 1.16 -7.19 11.66
C ALA A 85 1.47 -7.15 13.17
N GLN A 86 2.51 -6.42 13.56
CA GLN A 86 2.78 -6.05 14.94
C GLN A 86 1.72 -5.06 15.46
N GLU A 87 1.63 -4.93 16.79
CA GLU A 87 0.69 -4.02 17.46
C GLU A 87 0.76 -2.58 16.93
N ARG A 88 1.97 -2.07 16.72
CA ARG A 88 2.21 -0.75 16.12
C ARG A 88 1.61 -0.60 14.72
N HIS A 89 1.65 -1.65 13.89
CA HIS A 89 1.05 -1.60 12.57
C HIS A 89 -0.48 -1.61 12.64
N ARG A 90 -1.05 -2.41 13.57
CA ARG A 90 -2.50 -2.47 13.79
C ARG A 90 -3.07 -1.11 14.18
N ALA A 91 -2.37 -0.39 15.05
CA ALA A 91 -2.72 0.98 15.42
C ALA A 91 -2.74 1.94 14.21
N LEU A 92 -1.70 1.92 13.38
CA LEU A 92 -1.62 2.75 12.16
C LEU A 92 -2.74 2.42 11.16
N LEU A 93 -3.05 1.14 11.00
CA LEU A 93 -4.08 0.67 10.08
C LEU A 93 -5.50 0.86 10.62
N GLY A 94 -5.66 1.31 11.87
CA GLY A 94 -6.96 1.45 12.53
C GLY A 94 -7.71 0.12 12.64
N SER A 95 -6.99 -1.00 12.78
CA SER A 95 -7.57 -2.33 12.82
C SER A 95 -6.88 -3.19 13.87
N ASP A 96 -7.58 -3.43 14.98
CA ASP A 96 -7.11 -4.34 16.05
C ASP A 96 -7.20 -5.81 15.65
N THR A 97 -7.98 -6.12 14.61
CA THR A 97 -8.22 -7.49 14.14
C THR A 97 -7.29 -7.90 13.00
N GLN A 98 -6.62 -6.95 12.33
CA GLN A 98 -5.79 -7.25 11.18
C GLN A 98 -4.53 -8.02 11.57
N ARG A 99 -4.47 -9.30 11.22
CA ARG A 99 -3.32 -10.17 11.52
C ARG A 99 -2.13 -9.99 10.58
N PHE A 100 -2.37 -9.67 9.31
CA PHE A 100 -1.30 -9.57 8.29
C PHE A 100 -1.28 -8.21 7.62
N LEU A 101 -0.08 -7.67 7.37
CA LEU A 101 0.12 -6.41 6.67
C LEU A 101 -0.39 -6.44 5.23
N ASN A 102 -0.31 -7.61 4.59
CA ASN A 102 -0.73 -7.81 3.21
C ASN A 102 -2.26 -7.79 3.04
N CYS A 103 -3.04 -8.09 4.08
CA CYS A 103 -4.48 -8.32 3.96
C CYS A 103 -5.28 -7.07 4.36
N LYS A 104 -5.76 -6.30 3.39
CA LYS A 104 -6.56 -5.09 3.66
C LYS A 104 -7.42 -4.77 2.45
N THR A 105 -8.60 -4.21 2.65
CA THR A 105 -9.42 -3.69 1.55
C THR A 105 -8.72 -2.51 0.85
N ARG A 106 -9.13 -2.18 -0.38
CA ARG A 106 -8.59 -1.01 -1.08
C ARG A 106 -8.76 0.27 -0.26
N THR A 107 -9.93 0.49 0.32
CA THR A 107 -10.21 1.65 1.16
C THR A 107 -9.31 1.69 2.38
N GLN A 108 -9.11 0.56 3.07
CA GLN A 108 -8.17 0.50 4.21
C GLN A 108 -6.73 0.80 3.79
N TYR A 109 -6.32 0.38 2.59
CA TYR A 109 -4.98 0.66 2.07
C TYR A 109 -4.79 2.16 1.78
N GLN A 110 -5.72 2.79 1.07
CA GLN A 110 -5.67 4.24 0.80
C GLN A 110 -5.74 5.07 2.10
N GLU A 111 -6.64 4.68 3.01
CA GLU A 111 -6.83 5.35 4.30
C GLU A 111 -5.56 5.29 5.17
N ALA A 112 -4.78 4.22 5.08
CA ALA A 112 -3.53 4.10 5.83
C ALA A 112 -2.53 5.20 5.46
N PHE A 113 -2.34 5.48 4.16
CA PHE A 113 -1.50 6.60 3.69
C PHE A 113 -2.05 7.96 4.13
N VAL A 114 -3.36 8.18 3.94
CA VAL A 114 -4.03 9.43 4.32
C VAL A 114 -3.86 9.72 5.80
N ARG A 115 -4.13 8.74 6.66
CA ARG A 115 -3.97 8.88 8.12
C ARG A 115 -2.52 9.08 8.51
N PHE A 116 -1.59 8.35 7.90
CA PHE A 116 -0.17 8.54 8.20
C PHE A 116 0.28 9.98 7.89
N MET A 117 -0.04 10.50 6.70
CA MET A 117 0.30 11.88 6.33
C MET A 117 -0.37 12.93 7.22
N THR A 118 -1.64 12.73 7.58
CA THR A 118 -2.40 13.74 8.33
C THR A 118 -2.18 13.68 9.84
N GLU A 119 -2.03 12.49 10.41
CA GLU A 119 -1.93 12.25 11.85
C GLU A 119 -0.50 12.07 12.34
N MET A 120 0.42 11.56 11.51
CA MET A 120 1.76 11.14 11.95
C MET A 120 2.89 11.97 11.37
N CYS A 121 2.84 12.39 10.10
CA CYS A 121 3.87 13.25 9.50
C CYS A 121 3.85 14.65 10.14
N ARG A 122 4.98 15.05 10.75
CA ARG A 122 5.21 16.34 11.41
C ARG A 122 6.19 17.23 10.66
N THR A 123 7.06 16.67 9.84
CA THR A 123 8.03 17.44 9.05
C THR A 123 7.80 17.31 7.55
N ARG A 124 8.38 18.24 6.79
CA ARG A 124 8.34 18.22 5.33
C ARG A 124 9.02 16.96 4.78
N GLU A 125 10.12 16.53 5.38
CA GLU A 125 10.86 15.34 4.96
C GLU A 125 10.03 14.06 5.14
N GLU A 126 9.27 13.96 6.22
CA GLU A 126 8.34 12.85 6.46
C GLU A 126 7.21 12.85 5.41
N MET A 127 6.65 14.03 5.11
CA MET A 127 5.64 14.18 4.07
C MET A 127 6.18 13.81 2.68
N ASP A 128 7.36 14.31 2.32
CA ASP A 128 8.02 14.04 1.03
C ASP A 128 8.36 12.54 0.89
N ALA A 129 8.80 11.89 1.97
CA ALA A 129 9.05 10.45 1.98
C ALA A 129 7.76 9.64 1.75
N GLU A 130 6.66 10.05 2.37
CA GLU A 130 5.36 9.39 2.24
C GLU A 130 4.77 9.58 0.83
N LEU A 131 4.85 10.79 0.27
CA LEU A 131 4.45 11.05 -1.12
C LEU A 131 5.29 10.26 -2.12
N LEU A 132 6.57 10.06 -1.84
CA LEU A 132 7.45 9.23 -2.66
C LEU A 132 7.06 7.74 -2.58
N TRP A 133 6.62 7.24 -1.43
CA TRP A 133 6.03 5.89 -1.33
C TRP A 133 4.74 5.78 -2.15
N VAL A 134 3.81 6.73 -2.01
CA VAL A 134 2.57 6.74 -2.82
C VAL A 134 2.90 6.74 -4.31
N SER A 135 3.90 7.53 -4.74
CA SER A 135 4.35 7.54 -6.13
C SER A 135 5.00 6.23 -6.57
N GLY A 136 5.74 5.57 -5.67
CA GLY A 136 6.46 4.33 -5.93
C GLY A 136 5.61 3.05 -5.95
N MET A 137 4.45 3.03 -5.29
CA MET A 137 3.59 1.84 -5.28
C MET A 137 3.09 1.48 -6.69
N ARG A 138 2.89 0.19 -6.97
CA ARG A 138 2.45 -0.30 -8.28
C ARG A 138 1.16 -1.09 -8.18
N LEU A 139 0.25 -0.88 -9.13
CA LEU A 139 -0.98 -1.66 -9.24
C LEU A 139 -0.69 -2.92 -10.06
N LEU A 140 -1.05 -4.09 -9.53
CA LEU A 140 -0.86 -5.39 -10.17
C LEU A 140 -2.16 -5.95 -10.77
N LEU A 141 -3.29 -5.67 -10.11
CA LEU A 141 -4.61 -6.18 -10.50
C LEU A 141 -5.68 -5.18 -10.10
N TYR A 142 -6.66 -4.95 -10.98
CA TYR A 142 -7.87 -4.18 -10.69
C TYR A 142 -9.03 -4.64 -11.59
N PRO A 143 -10.28 -4.74 -11.08
CA PRO A 143 -11.38 -5.30 -11.85
C PRO A 143 -11.77 -4.36 -12.99
N GLY A 144 -11.92 -4.93 -14.19
CA GLY A 144 -12.25 -4.16 -15.40
C GLY A 144 -11.04 -3.54 -16.12
N CYS A 145 -9.83 -3.63 -15.55
CA CYS A 145 -8.60 -3.27 -16.27
C CYS A 145 -8.12 -4.48 -17.09
N ALA A 146 -8.33 -4.43 -18.41
CA ALA A 146 -7.97 -5.53 -19.32
C ALA A 146 -6.58 -5.37 -19.97
N THR A 147 -6.00 -4.16 -19.92
CA THR A 147 -4.71 -3.86 -20.54
C THR A 147 -3.75 -3.18 -19.56
N PRO A 148 -2.43 -3.25 -19.81
CA PRO A 148 -1.44 -2.52 -19.02
C PRO A 148 -1.72 -1.02 -18.91
N GLU A 149 -2.22 -0.39 -19.98
CA GLU A 149 -2.56 1.03 -20.03
C GLU A 149 -3.73 1.34 -19.10
N SER A 150 -4.80 0.54 -19.15
CA SER A 150 -5.96 0.71 -18.25
C SER A 150 -5.59 0.51 -16.78
N LEU A 151 -4.60 -0.34 -16.49
CA LEU A 151 -4.08 -0.55 -15.14
C LEU A 151 -3.25 0.65 -14.69
N LEU A 152 -2.43 1.21 -15.58
CA LEU A 152 -1.62 2.41 -15.30
C LEU A 152 -2.49 3.64 -15.06
N GLU A 153 -3.54 3.84 -15.85
CA GLU A 153 -4.52 4.91 -15.63
C GLU A 153 -5.17 4.78 -14.24
N ARG A 154 -5.62 3.58 -13.88
CA ARG A 154 -6.20 3.33 -12.56
C ARG A 154 -5.19 3.51 -11.42
N GLU A 155 -3.94 3.10 -11.61
CA GLU A 155 -2.86 3.33 -10.66
C GLU A 155 -2.68 4.82 -10.39
N ARG A 156 -2.68 5.66 -11.44
CA ARG A 156 -2.58 7.12 -11.31
C ARG A 156 -3.78 7.72 -10.58
N GLU A 157 -4.98 7.27 -10.89
CA GLU A 157 -6.19 7.71 -10.18
C GLU A 157 -6.12 7.40 -8.69
N ILE A 158 -5.74 6.18 -8.30
CA ILE A 158 -5.62 5.79 -6.89
C ILE A 158 -4.58 6.66 -6.16
N LYS A 159 -3.43 6.93 -6.81
CA LYS A 159 -2.40 7.84 -6.28
C LYS A 159 -2.95 9.25 -6.08
N PHE A 160 -3.71 9.74 -7.04
CA PHE A 160 -4.34 11.05 -6.97
C PHE A 160 -5.41 11.12 -5.87
N GLU A 161 -6.24 10.08 -5.73
CA GLU A 161 -7.24 9.97 -4.66
C GLU A 161 -6.61 10.08 -3.27
N ILE A 162 -5.50 9.37 -3.02
CA ILE A 162 -4.76 9.44 -1.75
C ILE A 162 -4.29 10.88 -1.48
N VAL A 163 -3.66 11.53 -2.47
CA VAL A 163 -3.15 12.90 -2.33
C VAL A 163 -4.28 13.91 -2.14
N ALA A 164 -5.36 13.79 -2.90
CA ALA A 164 -6.51 14.69 -2.85
C ALA A 164 -7.23 14.59 -1.50
N GLU A 165 -7.45 13.38 -1.00
CA GLU A 165 -8.07 13.14 0.30
C GLU A 165 -7.20 13.65 1.45
N THR A 166 -5.88 13.49 1.35
CA THR A 166 -4.92 14.04 2.34
C THR A 166 -5.02 15.57 2.39
N LEU A 167 -5.00 16.23 1.23
CA LEU A 167 -5.16 17.68 1.14
C LEU A 167 -6.49 18.15 1.72
N ARG A 168 -7.59 17.47 1.40
CA ARG A 168 -8.92 17.80 1.92
C ARG A 168 -8.93 17.83 3.45
N ARG A 169 -8.36 16.81 4.09
CA ARG A 169 -8.33 16.72 5.57
C ARG A 169 -7.42 17.77 6.23
N LEU A 170 -6.27 18.05 5.63
CA LEU A 170 -5.37 19.10 6.13
C LEU A 170 -6.03 20.48 6.02
N ASP A 171 -6.66 20.78 4.87
CA ASP A 171 -7.39 22.04 4.64
C ASP A 171 -8.58 22.18 5.62
N GLU A 172 -9.32 21.10 5.90
CA GLU A 172 -10.41 21.09 6.90
C GLU A 172 -9.94 21.34 8.34
N CYS A 173 -8.70 20.97 8.65
CA CYS A 173 -8.09 21.22 9.95
C CYS A 173 -7.36 22.58 10.03
N GLY A 174 -7.35 23.36 8.93
CA GLY A 174 -6.64 24.64 8.84
C GLY A 174 -5.11 24.51 8.81
N ASP A 175 -4.59 23.36 8.38
CA ASP A 175 -3.16 23.08 8.31
C ASP A 175 -2.57 23.52 6.97
N ASP A 176 -2.58 24.84 6.75
CA ASP A 176 -2.16 25.45 5.48
C ASP A 176 -0.70 25.11 5.14
N GLU A 177 0.17 25.00 6.14
CA GLU A 177 1.58 24.72 5.95
C GLU A 177 1.81 23.33 5.34
N ARG A 178 1.28 22.27 5.96
CA ARG A 178 1.43 20.90 5.43
C ARG A 178 0.72 20.73 4.09
N SER A 179 -0.42 21.40 3.89
CA SER A 179 -1.11 21.45 2.60
C SER A 179 -0.24 22.05 1.50
N GLN A 180 0.52 23.12 1.78
CA GLN A 180 1.45 23.70 0.79
C GLN A 180 2.60 22.75 0.45
N TRP A 181 3.17 22.03 1.42
CA TRP A 181 4.22 21.04 1.16
C TRP A 181 3.76 19.98 0.15
N ILE A 182 2.55 19.43 0.34
CA ILE A 182 1.99 18.45 -0.60
C ILE A 182 1.77 19.06 -1.98
N LYS A 183 1.25 20.29 -2.07
CA LYS A 183 1.00 20.99 -3.35
C LYS A 183 2.31 21.20 -4.13
N GLU A 184 3.40 21.56 -3.44
CA GLU A 184 4.74 21.72 -4.03
C GLU A 184 5.36 20.40 -4.47
N THR A 185 5.22 19.33 -3.68
CA THR A 185 5.87 18.05 -3.96
C THR A 185 5.09 17.21 -4.98
N ARG A 186 3.75 17.26 -4.98
CA ARG A 186 2.93 16.46 -5.92
C ARG A 186 3.15 16.85 -7.38
N SER A 187 3.41 18.13 -7.65
CA SER A 187 3.67 18.60 -9.01
C SER A 187 4.92 17.92 -9.58
N ARG A 188 5.95 17.75 -8.76
CA ARG A 188 7.19 17.05 -9.14
C ARG A 188 7.02 15.54 -9.30
N LEU A 189 6.26 14.90 -8.40
CA LEU A 189 6.20 13.43 -8.31
C LEU A 189 5.17 12.79 -9.23
N PHE A 190 4.06 13.47 -9.52
CA PHE A 190 2.94 12.91 -10.29
C PHE A 190 2.73 13.59 -11.65
N PHE A 191 3.34 14.75 -11.85
CA PHE A 191 3.28 15.53 -13.09
C PHE A 191 4.67 16.07 -13.47
N PRO A 192 5.70 15.22 -13.63
CA PRO A 192 7.03 15.70 -14.00
C PRO A 192 6.92 16.51 -15.28
N SER A 193 7.37 17.78 -15.23
CA SER A 193 7.48 18.63 -16.41
C SER A 193 8.28 17.88 -17.47
N GLU A 194 7.70 17.72 -18.66
CA GLU A 194 8.37 17.13 -19.83
C GLU A 194 9.67 17.85 -20.20
#